data_AF-A0A7J5EGZ3-F1
#
_entry.id   AF-A0A7J5EGZ3-F1
#
_cell.length_a   1.000
_cell.length_b   1.000
_cell.length_c   1.000
_cell.angle_alpha   90.00
_cell.angle_beta   90.00
_cell.angle_gamma   90.00
#
_symmetry.space_group_name_H-M   'P 1'
#
loop_
_entity.id
_entity.type
_entity.pdbx_description
1 polymer ?
#
loop_
_entity_poly.entity_id
_entity_poly.type
_entity_poly.pdbx_seq_one_letter_code
_entity_poly.pdbx_strand_id
1 'polypeptide(L)'
;MTQGTASPEVLRRSRHLSTFAHQGAVYLYHDLYGYLLQMSPDLLAFLDQFEEPQKASEVCARHADVFDGQAPQQFVDIFYQHSCLMEPDDDEVAGIWPMIAFKGRWNVWRRHGDRVTIWTAWGDRPVKTVELDAAETRMWDAFDGENRLNELRAKHDAKKLAALVQRLAHSDVQAIKLSAFPQSMYAKRPAMAPRYLTSTMPYRAWKPGDPLEDAVATMRDVGTEDYYRDVADADAQFDHQE
;
A
#
# COMPACT_ATOMS: atom_id res chain seq x y z
N MET A 1 -15.46 14.21 1.61
CA MET A 1 -14.79 14.51 2.89
C MET A 1 -15.49 13.73 3.99
N THR A 2 -15.07 12.49 4.21
CA THR A 2 -15.40 11.76 5.44
C THR A 2 -14.55 12.37 6.55
N GLN A 3 -15.17 12.80 7.65
CA GLN A 3 -14.44 13.16 8.86
C GLN A 3 -13.58 11.96 9.25
N GLY A 4 -12.26 12.10 9.14
CA GLY A 4 -11.32 11.09 9.59
C GLY A 4 -11.50 10.88 11.09
N THR A 5 -11.48 9.63 11.53
CA THR A 5 -11.36 9.31 12.94
C THR A 5 -10.04 9.90 13.44
N ALA A 6 -10.09 10.73 14.49
CA ALA A 6 -8.88 11.28 15.09
C ALA A 6 -7.96 10.13 15.52
N SER A 7 -6.67 10.22 15.21
CA SER A 7 -5.72 9.18 15.60
C SER A 7 -5.63 9.06 17.13
N PRO A 8 -5.39 7.86 17.67
CA PRO A 8 -4.97 7.68 19.07
C PRO A 8 -3.72 8.49 19.42
N GLU A 9 -3.53 8.74 20.72
CA GLU A 9 -2.41 9.55 21.20
C GLU A 9 -1.07 8.81 21.13
N VAL A 10 -1.04 7.51 21.42
CA VAL A 10 0.20 6.70 21.37
C VAL A 10 0.14 5.81 20.14
N LEU A 11 1.15 5.94 19.28
CA LEU A 11 1.21 5.26 18.00
C LEU A 11 2.60 4.66 17.77
N ARG A 12 2.65 3.60 16.96
CA ARG A 12 3.86 3.04 16.39
C ARG A 12 3.70 2.88 14.88
N ARG A 13 4.83 2.81 14.18
CA ARG A 13 4.90 2.50 12.76
C ARG A 13 4.55 1.04 12.51
N SER A 14 3.82 0.79 11.42
CA SER A 14 3.59 -0.57 10.91
C SER A 14 4.90 -1.22 10.48
N ARG A 15 5.03 -2.53 10.74
CA ARG A 15 6.18 -3.34 10.32
C ARG A 15 6.11 -3.79 8.87
N HIS A 16 5.04 -3.44 8.16
CA HIS A 16 4.75 -3.90 6.80
C HIS A 16 4.80 -2.75 5.80
N LEU A 17 5.86 -1.95 5.88
CA LEU A 17 6.07 -0.78 5.04
C LEU A 17 7.37 -0.93 4.25
N SER A 18 7.27 -0.74 2.93
CA SER A 18 8.39 -0.75 2.01
C SER A 18 8.50 0.58 1.27
N THR A 19 9.72 1.06 1.04
CA THR A 19 10.00 2.36 0.40
C THR A 19 10.65 2.20 -0.95
N PHE A 20 10.20 3.01 -1.91
CA PHE A 20 10.68 3.02 -3.28
C PHE A 20 10.89 4.45 -3.75
N ALA A 21 11.71 4.64 -4.78
CA ALA A 21 11.90 5.95 -5.41
C ALA A 21 11.67 5.87 -6.90
N HIS A 22 11.01 6.90 -7.44
CA HIS A 22 10.81 7.07 -8.87
C HIS A 22 10.55 8.54 -9.18
N GLN A 23 11.15 9.05 -10.26
CA GLN A 23 10.95 10.43 -10.76
C GLN A 23 11.06 11.53 -9.69
N GLY A 24 12.05 11.41 -8.78
CA GLY A 24 12.30 12.42 -7.74
C GLY A 24 11.34 12.38 -6.55
N ALA A 25 10.43 11.40 -6.47
CA ALA A 25 9.54 11.19 -5.33
C ALA A 25 9.84 9.88 -4.60
N VAL A 26 9.44 9.82 -3.33
CA VAL A 26 9.45 8.60 -2.51
C VAL A 26 8.04 8.02 -2.48
N TYR A 27 7.94 6.72 -2.64
CA TYR A 27 6.69 5.96 -2.57
C TYR A 27 6.75 5.00 -1.38
N LEU A 28 5.77 5.12 -0.50
CA LEU A 28 5.55 4.17 0.60
C LEU A 28 4.48 3.17 0.17
N TYR A 29 4.84 1.89 0.22
CA TYR A 29 3.93 0.78 -0.03
C TYR A 29 3.63 0.04 1.27
N HIS A 30 2.36 -0.28 1.49
CA HIS A 30 1.98 -1.12 2.63
C HIS A 30 1.85 -2.58 2.20
N ASP A 31 2.76 -3.43 2.66
CA ASP A 31 2.91 -4.83 2.26
C ASP A 31 1.77 -5.77 2.71
N LEU A 32 0.83 -5.32 3.56
CA LEU A 32 -0.38 -6.08 3.91
C LEU A 32 -1.59 -5.71 3.05
N TYR A 33 -1.74 -4.43 2.73
CA TYR A 33 -2.95 -3.91 2.07
C TYR A 33 -2.74 -3.59 0.60
N GLY A 34 -1.49 -3.35 0.19
CA GLY A 34 -1.17 -2.81 -1.12
C GLY A 34 -1.52 -1.34 -1.31
N TYR A 35 -1.68 -0.60 -0.20
CA TYR A 35 -1.77 0.85 -0.24
C TYR A 35 -0.49 1.45 -0.80
N LEU A 36 -0.64 2.54 -1.52
CA LEU A 36 0.45 3.25 -2.15
C LEU A 36 0.29 4.74 -1.89
N LEU A 37 1.29 5.33 -1.23
CA LEU A 37 1.35 6.75 -0.95
C LEU A 37 2.62 7.32 -1.59
N GLN A 38 2.45 8.34 -2.42
CA GLN A 38 3.57 9.20 -2.83
C GLN A 38 3.79 10.25 -1.74
N MET A 39 5.03 10.43 -1.31
CA MET A 39 5.40 11.40 -0.28
C MET A 39 6.80 11.96 -0.49
N SER A 40 7.07 13.07 0.20
CA SER A 40 8.38 13.69 0.25
C SER A 40 9.30 13.00 1.29
N PRO A 41 10.64 13.09 1.15
CA PRO A 41 11.58 12.43 2.07
C PRO A 41 11.45 12.87 3.55
N ASP A 42 11.08 14.12 3.80
CA ASP A 42 10.81 14.69 5.12
C ASP A 42 9.56 14.08 5.78
N LEU A 43 8.51 13.78 5.03
CA LEU A 43 7.34 13.06 5.55
C LEU A 43 7.68 11.62 5.95
N LEU A 44 8.56 10.96 5.20
CA LEU A 44 9.06 9.66 5.60
C LEU A 44 9.91 9.75 6.87
N ALA A 45 10.80 10.73 6.98
CA ALA A 45 11.59 10.96 8.21
C ALA A 45 10.70 11.28 9.42
N PHE A 46 9.56 11.94 9.21
CA PHE A 46 8.55 12.17 10.22
C PHE A 46 7.83 10.87 10.63
N LEU A 47 7.47 10.01 9.68
CA LEU A 47 6.93 8.67 9.96
C LEU A 47 7.94 7.80 10.73
N ASP A 48 9.22 7.90 10.41
CA ASP A 48 10.31 7.16 11.06
C ASP A 48 10.44 7.49 12.57
N GLN A 49 9.95 8.65 13.01
CA GLN A 49 9.90 9.00 14.44
C GLN A 49 9.07 8.01 15.27
N PHE A 50 8.14 7.29 14.64
CA PHE A 50 7.26 6.31 15.27
C PHE A 50 7.81 4.87 15.16
N GLU A 51 9.10 4.67 14.85
CA GLU A 51 9.71 3.33 14.84
C GLU A 51 9.42 2.55 16.13
N GLU A 52 9.52 3.25 17.26
CA GLU A 52 9.04 2.80 18.57
C GLU A 52 7.76 3.54 18.96
N PRO A 53 6.95 3.01 19.91
CA PRO A 53 5.77 3.71 20.41
C PRO A 53 6.08 5.14 20.87
N GLN A 54 5.42 6.13 20.26
CA GLN A 54 5.56 7.55 20.56
C GLN A 54 4.20 8.21 20.76
N LYS A 55 4.18 9.32 21.50
CA LYS A 55 3.01 10.20 21.53
C LYS A 55 2.96 11.08 20.28
N ALA A 56 1.82 11.07 19.59
CA ALA A 56 1.56 11.89 18.42
C ALA A 56 1.78 13.38 18.74
N SER A 57 1.26 13.88 19.86
CA SER A 57 1.42 15.29 20.25
C SER A 57 2.89 15.71 20.41
N GLU A 58 3.73 14.85 20.98
CA GLU A 58 5.16 15.13 21.20
C GLU A 58 5.94 15.13 19.88
N VAL A 59 5.63 14.22 18.96
CA VAL A 59 6.24 14.18 17.62
C VAL A 59 5.80 15.39 16.79
N CYS A 60 4.51 15.72 16.82
CA CYS A 60 3.94 16.88 16.14
C CYS A 60 4.55 18.20 16.64
N ALA A 61 4.74 18.36 17.95
CA ALA A 61 5.37 19.56 18.52
C ALA A 61 6.82 19.76 18.02
N ARG A 62 7.58 18.68 17.80
CA ARG A 62 8.95 18.75 17.25
C ARG A 62 9.00 19.17 15.78
N HIS A 63 7.90 19.01 15.04
CA HIS A 63 7.82 19.26 13.60
C HIS A 63 6.83 20.36 13.21
N ALA A 64 6.43 21.21 14.17
CA ALA A 64 5.40 22.23 13.97
C ALA A 64 5.68 23.17 12.79
N ASP A 65 6.96 23.47 12.54
CA ASP A 65 7.39 24.44 11.52
C ASP A 65 8.03 23.78 10.28
N VAL A 66 7.93 22.45 10.14
CA VAL A 66 8.62 21.71 9.06
C VAL A 66 7.84 21.68 7.75
N PHE A 67 6.50 21.72 7.81
CA PHE A 67 5.64 21.43 6.66
C PHE A 67 4.88 22.64 6.10
N ASP A 68 5.56 23.78 5.94
CA ASP A 68 5.06 24.98 5.24
C ASP A 68 3.60 25.37 5.59
N GLY A 69 3.27 25.35 6.89
CA GLY A 69 1.96 25.74 7.42
C GLY A 69 0.91 24.63 7.49
N GLN A 70 1.22 23.41 7.07
CA GLN A 70 0.38 22.24 7.36
C GLN A 70 0.63 21.74 8.77
N ALA A 71 -0.45 21.44 9.49
CA ALA A 71 -0.34 20.93 10.85
C ALA A 71 0.16 19.48 10.83
N PRO A 72 1.25 19.12 11.53
CA PRO A 72 1.78 17.75 11.54
C PRO A 72 0.76 16.67 11.90
N GLN A 73 -0.24 17.02 12.72
CA GLN A 73 -1.33 16.14 13.10
C GLN A 73 -2.12 15.60 11.89
N GLN A 74 -2.26 16.39 10.83
CA GLN A 74 -2.96 15.95 9.61
C GLN A 74 -2.26 14.76 8.97
N PHE A 75 -0.92 14.73 8.97
CA PHE A 75 -0.16 13.60 8.44
C PHE A 75 -0.27 12.37 9.34
N VAL A 76 -0.29 12.56 10.67
CA VAL A 76 -0.54 11.45 11.62
C VAL A 76 -1.89 10.80 11.34
N ASP A 77 -2.95 11.59 11.16
CA ASP A 77 -4.29 11.08 10.86
C ASP A 77 -4.32 10.34 9.51
N ILE A 78 -3.63 10.86 8.48
CA ILE A 78 -3.50 10.20 7.17
C ILE A 78 -2.76 8.87 7.30
N PHE A 79 -1.64 8.84 8.02
CA PHE A 79 -0.88 7.60 8.23
C PHE A 79 -1.66 6.57 9.02
N TYR A 80 -2.43 6.99 10.04
CA TYR A 80 -3.30 6.11 10.79
C TYR A 80 -4.43 5.55 9.90
N GLN A 81 -5.08 6.40 9.10
CA GLN A 81 -6.10 5.99 8.14
C GLN A 81 -5.59 4.95 7.12
N HIS A 82 -4.33 5.08 6.69
CA HIS A 82 -3.68 4.14 5.77
C HIS A 82 -2.89 3.04 6.49
N SER A 83 -3.14 2.82 7.78
CA SER A 83 -2.50 1.76 8.59
C SER A 83 -0.96 1.82 8.65
N CYS A 84 -0.36 2.95 8.25
CA CYS A 84 1.08 3.20 8.36
C CYS A 84 1.47 3.49 9.82
N LEU A 85 0.55 4.07 10.59
CA LEU A 85 0.60 4.18 12.05
C LEU A 85 -0.53 3.36 12.66
N MET A 86 -0.30 2.85 13.87
CA MET A 86 -1.24 1.99 14.60
C MET A 86 -0.98 2.02 16.10
N GLU A 87 -1.92 1.52 16.89
CA GLU A 87 -1.75 1.44 18.33
C GLU A 87 -0.69 0.37 18.68
N PRO A 88 0.10 0.54 19.76
CA PRO A 88 1.21 -0.36 20.07
C PRO A 88 0.81 -1.83 20.18
N ASP A 89 -0.37 -2.10 20.75
CA ASP A 89 -0.87 -3.44 21.04
C ASP A 89 -1.71 -4.05 19.90
N ASP A 90 -1.88 -3.35 18.78
CA ASP A 90 -2.65 -3.84 17.63
C ASP A 90 -1.95 -5.02 16.94
N ASP A 91 -2.75 -6.05 16.62
CA ASP A 91 -2.37 -7.12 15.69
C ASP A 91 -2.58 -6.64 14.25
N GLU A 92 -1.49 -6.30 13.57
CA GLU A 92 -1.52 -5.77 12.19
C GLU A 92 -2.25 -6.72 11.23
N VAL A 93 -2.07 -8.04 11.42
CA VAL A 93 -2.66 -9.04 10.53
C VAL A 93 -4.16 -9.16 10.77
N ALA A 94 -4.66 -8.89 11.98
CA ALA A 94 -6.09 -8.89 12.24
C ALA A 94 -6.84 -7.83 11.42
N GLY A 95 -6.16 -6.74 11.06
CA GLY A 95 -6.72 -5.66 10.26
C GLY A 95 -7.07 -6.04 8.81
N ILE A 96 -6.60 -7.18 8.29
CA ILE A 96 -6.94 -7.62 6.92
C ILE A 96 -8.35 -8.22 6.85
N TRP A 97 -8.87 -8.78 7.93
CA TRP A 97 -10.13 -9.54 7.91
C TRP A 97 -11.36 -8.76 7.40
N PRO A 98 -11.57 -7.49 7.76
CA PRO A 98 -12.70 -6.73 7.20
C PRO A 98 -12.54 -6.39 5.71
N MET A 99 -11.35 -6.60 5.13
CA MET A 99 -11.02 -6.19 3.77
C MET A 99 -11.42 -7.23 2.72
N ILE A 100 -11.40 -6.81 1.46
CA ILE A 100 -11.70 -7.62 0.27
C ILE A 100 -10.44 -7.68 -0.59
N ALA A 101 -10.07 -8.86 -1.05
CA ALA A 101 -8.92 -9.07 -1.92
C ALA A 101 -9.28 -8.83 -3.40
N PHE A 102 -8.58 -7.89 -4.02
CA PHE A 102 -8.66 -7.55 -5.43
C PHE A 102 -7.42 -8.11 -6.12
N LYS A 103 -7.59 -8.87 -7.19
CA LYS A 103 -6.47 -9.30 -8.02
C LYS A 103 -5.90 -8.10 -8.78
N GLY A 104 -4.59 -7.94 -8.74
CA GLY A 104 -3.89 -6.92 -9.53
C GLY A 104 -4.19 -7.07 -11.03
N ARG A 105 -4.42 -5.95 -11.70
CA ARG A 105 -4.81 -5.91 -13.13
C ARG A 105 -3.74 -6.51 -14.05
N TRP A 106 -2.47 -6.32 -13.69
CA TRP A 106 -1.32 -6.67 -14.53
C TRP A 106 -0.68 -8.02 -14.16
N ASN A 107 -1.38 -8.84 -13.37
CA ASN A 107 -0.88 -10.16 -13.01
C ASN A 107 -0.84 -11.10 -14.20
N VAL A 108 0.33 -11.65 -14.48
CA VAL A 108 0.48 -12.79 -15.38
C VAL A 108 0.40 -14.06 -14.54
N TRP A 109 -0.59 -14.91 -14.83
CA TRP A 109 -0.75 -16.18 -14.14
C TRP A 109 -1.33 -17.24 -15.07
N ARG A 110 -1.11 -18.50 -14.71
CA ARG A 110 -1.55 -19.66 -15.48
C ARG A 110 -1.99 -20.76 -14.53
N ARG A 111 -3.08 -21.41 -14.89
CA ARG A 111 -3.57 -22.60 -14.19
C ARG A 111 -3.10 -23.87 -14.88
N HIS A 112 -2.65 -24.81 -14.07
CA HIS A 112 -2.39 -26.19 -14.46
C HIS A 112 -3.11 -27.12 -13.48
N GLY A 113 -4.29 -27.61 -13.88
CA GLY A 113 -5.13 -28.42 -13.00
C GLY A 113 -5.61 -27.62 -11.78
N ASP A 114 -5.24 -28.06 -10.60
CA ASP A 114 -5.60 -27.45 -9.31
C ASP A 114 -4.53 -26.49 -8.77
N ARG A 115 -3.52 -26.14 -9.58
CA ARG A 115 -2.45 -25.21 -9.22
C ARG A 115 -2.44 -23.97 -10.09
N VAL A 116 -2.09 -22.84 -9.49
CA VAL A 116 -1.86 -21.56 -10.17
C VAL A 116 -0.40 -21.17 -9.99
N THR A 117 0.25 -20.79 -11.09
CA THR A 117 1.55 -20.14 -11.08
C THR A 117 1.34 -18.67 -11.44
N ILE A 118 1.90 -17.77 -10.65
CA ILE A 118 1.90 -16.32 -10.86
C ILE A 118 3.33 -15.91 -11.20
N TRP A 119 3.52 -15.14 -12.26
CA TRP A 119 4.80 -14.54 -12.61
C TRP A 119 4.81 -13.09 -12.15
N THR A 120 5.85 -12.71 -11.43
CA THR A 120 6.04 -11.34 -10.95
C THR A 120 7.29 -10.77 -11.60
N ALA A 121 7.11 -9.70 -12.35
CA ALA A 121 8.17 -8.97 -13.03
C ALA A 121 7.86 -7.48 -12.86
N TRP A 122 8.61 -6.82 -11.99
CA TRP A 122 8.36 -5.45 -11.58
C TRP A 122 9.60 -4.62 -11.90
N GLY A 123 9.54 -3.86 -13.00
CA GLY A 123 10.66 -3.04 -13.49
C GLY A 123 11.87 -3.89 -13.86
N ASP A 124 13.04 -3.49 -13.38
CA ASP A 124 14.31 -4.19 -13.63
C ASP A 124 14.51 -5.46 -12.78
N ARG A 125 13.52 -5.83 -11.95
CA ARG A 125 13.65 -7.02 -11.10
C ARG A 125 13.60 -8.29 -11.96
N PRO A 126 14.42 -9.31 -11.64
CA PRO A 126 14.30 -10.62 -12.28
C PRO A 126 12.89 -11.17 -12.13
N VAL A 127 12.38 -11.83 -13.18
CA VAL A 127 11.11 -12.53 -13.14
C VAL A 127 11.16 -13.57 -12.02
N LYS A 128 10.20 -13.50 -11.09
CA LYS A 128 9.99 -14.52 -10.05
C LYS A 128 8.69 -15.26 -10.32
N THR A 129 8.61 -16.48 -9.79
CA THR A 129 7.42 -17.33 -9.84
C THR A 129 6.89 -17.57 -8.45
N VAL A 130 5.60 -17.35 -8.26
CA VAL A 130 4.86 -17.73 -7.06
C VAL A 130 3.93 -18.87 -7.43
N GLU A 131 4.23 -20.06 -6.92
CA GLU A 131 3.37 -21.23 -7.09
C GLU A 131 2.39 -21.32 -5.92
N LEU A 132 1.12 -21.51 -6.26
CA LEU A 132 0.04 -21.76 -5.32
C LEU A 132 -0.25 -23.25 -5.30
N ASP A 133 -0.32 -23.83 -4.10
CA ASP A 133 -0.79 -25.19 -3.94
C ASP A 133 -2.31 -25.29 -4.17
N ALA A 134 -2.86 -26.51 -4.06
CA ALA A 134 -4.28 -26.75 -4.32
C ALA A 134 -5.21 -25.98 -3.38
N ALA A 135 -4.81 -25.78 -2.11
CA ALA A 135 -5.61 -25.04 -1.14
C ALA A 135 -5.53 -23.53 -1.39
N GLU A 136 -4.33 -23.04 -1.66
CA GLU A 136 -4.10 -21.63 -2.01
C GLU A 136 -4.77 -21.26 -3.33
N THR A 137 -4.80 -22.17 -4.30
CA THR A 137 -5.50 -21.96 -5.57
C THR A 137 -7.01 -21.82 -5.36
N ARG A 138 -7.61 -22.58 -4.44
CA ARG A 138 -9.02 -22.39 -4.07
C ARG A 138 -9.28 -21.06 -3.39
N MET A 139 -8.34 -20.57 -2.57
CA MET A 139 -8.43 -19.24 -1.96
C MET A 139 -8.28 -18.14 -3.02
N TRP A 140 -7.32 -18.30 -3.94
CA TRP A 140 -7.14 -17.41 -5.09
C TRP A 140 -8.42 -17.31 -5.93
N ASP A 141 -9.11 -18.43 -6.16
CA ASP A 141 -10.39 -18.42 -6.88
C ASP A 141 -11.48 -17.64 -6.14
N ALA A 142 -11.46 -17.69 -4.81
CA ALA A 142 -12.39 -16.94 -3.97
C ALA A 142 -12.07 -15.44 -3.85
N PHE A 143 -10.89 -14.99 -4.30
CA PHE A 143 -10.57 -13.56 -4.44
C PHE A 143 -11.25 -13.00 -5.70
N ASP A 144 -12.53 -12.66 -5.53
CA ASP A 144 -13.42 -12.20 -6.60
C ASP A 144 -13.69 -10.68 -6.57
N GLY A 145 -13.05 -9.96 -5.65
CA GLY A 145 -13.29 -8.53 -5.46
C GLY A 145 -14.61 -8.20 -4.75
N GLU A 146 -15.34 -9.19 -4.25
CA GLU A 146 -16.64 -8.99 -3.60
C GLU A 146 -16.64 -9.48 -2.14
N ASN A 147 -16.15 -10.69 -1.89
CA ASN A 147 -16.21 -11.31 -0.56
C ASN A 147 -15.13 -10.77 0.39
N ARG A 148 -15.51 -10.48 1.64
CA ARG A 148 -14.56 -10.10 2.68
C ARG A 148 -13.71 -11.29 3.11
N LEU A 149 -12.45 -11.04 3.50
CA LEU A 149 -11.54 -12.06 4.03
C LEU A 149 -12.11 -12.73 5.30
N ASN A 150 -12.91 -12.01 6.09
CA ASN A 150 -13.64 -12.55 7.25
C ASN A 150 -14.64 -13.66 6.86
N GLU A 151 -15.24 -13.58 5.68
CA GLU A 151 -16.15 -14.60 5.16
C GLU A 151 -15.37 -15.78 4.57
N LEU A 152 -14.25 -15.48 3.90
CA LEU A 152 -13.39 -16.51 3.32
C LEU A 152 -12.71 -17.37 4.40
N ARG A 153 -12.31 -16.79 5.55
CA ARG A 153 -11.71 -17.56 6.66
C ARG A 153 -12.69 -18.52 7.34
N ALA A 154 -13.99 -18.42 7.10
CA ALA A 154 -14.96 -19.42 7.55
C ALA A 154 -15.01 -20.65 6.63
N LYS A 155 -14.52 -20.53 5.39
CA LYS A 155 -14.54 -21.58 4.35
C LYS A 155 -13.17 -22.19 4.09
N HIS A 156 -12.11 -21.51 4.51
CA HIS A 156 -10.72 -21.88 4.32
C HIS A 156 -9.96 -21.87 5.65
N ASP A 157 -8.80 -22.52 5.69
CA ASP A 157 -7.92 -22.42 6.86
C ASP A 157 -7.46 -20.95 7.05
N ALA A 158 -7.82 -20.36 8.20
CA ALA A 158 -7.61 -18.94 8.45
C ALA A 158 -6.12 -18.55 8.49
N LYS A 159 -5.27 -19.41 9.06
CA LYS A 159 -3.83 -19.13 9.16
C LYS A 159 -3.19 -19.13 7.78
N LYS A 160 -3.52 -20.13 6.96
CA LYS A 160 -3.05 -20.25 5.59
C LYS A 160 -3.58 -19.14 4.69
N LEU A 161 -4.84 -18.74 4.88
CA LEU A 161 -5.42 -17.61 4.17
C LEU A 161 -4.69 -16.29 4.50
N ALA A 162 -4.43 -16.01 5.77
CA ALA A 162 -3.65 -14.83 6.18
C ALA A 162 -2.25 -14.84 5.58
N ALA A 163 -1.54 -15.98 5.67
CA ALA A 163 -0.20 -16.13 5.11
C ALA A 163 -0.19 -15.93 3.58
N LEU A 164 -1.20 -16.45 2.87
CA LEU A 164 -1.36 -16.24 1.44
C LEU A 164 -1.61 -14.78 1.11
N VAL A 165 -2.52 -14.11 1.82
CA VAL A 165 -2.83 -12.69 1.60
C VAL A 165 -1.59 -11.83 1.81
N GLN A 166 -0.87 -12.02 2.92
CA GLN A 166 0.37 -11.32 3.21
C GLN A 166 1.41 -11.54 2.10
N ARG A 167 1.60 -12.78 1.65
CA ARG A 167 2.53 -13.09 0.56
C ARG A 167 2.15 -12.45 -0.76
N LEU A 168 0.86 -12.46 -1.11
CA LEU A 168 0.38 -11.95 -2.40
C LEU A 168 0.25 -10.43 -2.44
N ALA A 169 0.00 -9.76 -1.31
CA ALA A 169 -0.10 -8.31 -1.22
C ALA A 169 1.28 -7.63 -1.16
N HIS A 170 2.31 -8.32 -0.67
CA HIS A 170 3.67 -7.81 -0.50
C HIS A 170 4.22 -7.16 -1.77
N SER A 171 5.00 -6.09 -1.63
CA SER A 171 5.61 -5.32 -2.73
C SER A 171 6.50 -6.13 -3.68
N ASP A 172 6.98 -7.30 -3.24
CA ASP A 172 7.71 -8.25 -4.08
C ASP A 172 6.82 -9.06 -5.04
N VAL A 173 5.53 -9.15 -4.73
CA VAL A 173 4.56 -9.97 -5.46
C VAL A 173 3.47 -9.11 -6.08
N GLN A 174 2.80 -8.25 -5.29
CA GLN A 174 1.73 -7.32 -5.71
C GLN A 174 0.60 -7.99 -6.50
N ALA A 175 0.36 -9.28 -6.25
CA ALA A 175 -0.67 -10.04 -6.93
C ALA A 175 -2.07 -9.70 -6.44
N ILE A 176 -2.21 -9.19 -5.22
CA ILE A 176 -3.49 -8.67 -4.73
C ILE A 176 -3.31 -7.32 -4.05
N LYS A 177 -4.42 -6.59 -3.95
CA LYS A 177 -4.58 -5.39 -3.13
C LYS A 177 -5.87 -5.50 -2.33
N LEU A 178 -5.92 -4.84 -1.18
CA LEU A 178 -7.05 -4.91 -0.28
C LEU A 178 -7.88 -3.63 -0.36
N SER A 179 -9.20 -3.78 -0.34
CA SER A 179 -10.17 -2.68 -0.33
C SER A 179 -11.19 -2.90 0.78
N ALA A 180 -11.65 -1.82 1.41
CA ALA A 180 -12.76 -1.86 2.36
C ALA A 180 -14.11 -2.09 1.69
N PHE A 181 -14.21 -1.80 0.39
CA PHE A 181 -15.44 -1.89 -0.39
C PHE A 181 -15.31 -2.84 -1.58
N PRO A 182 -16.42 -3.51 -1.96
CA PRO A 182 -16.44 -4.46 -3.08
C PRO A 182 -16.30 -3.77 -4.43
N GLN A 183 -15.86 -4.51 -5.45
CA GLN A 183 -15.61 -4.01 -6.80
C GLN A 183 -16.91 -3.49 -7.44
N SER A 184 -18.03 -4.16 -7.17
CA SER A 184 -19.37 -3.75 -7.57
C SER A 184 -19.75 -2.32 -7.14
N MET A 185 -19.18 -1.81 -6.03
CA MET A 185 -19.37 -0.42 -5.60
C MET A 185 -18.76 0.59 -6.59
N TYR A 186 -17.65 0.21 -7.22
CA TYR A 186 -16.92 1.06 -8.16
C TYR A 186 -17.36 0.87 -9.61
N ALA A 187 -17.99 -0.25 -9.96
CA ALA A 187 -18.35 -0.61 -11.33
C ALA A 187 -19.16 0.49 -12.07
N LYS A 188 -20.05 1.19 -11.37
CA LYS A 188 -20.84 2.30 -11.92
C LYS A 188 -20.23 3.69 -11.69
N ARG A 189 -19.18 3.77 -10.87
CA ARG A 189 -18.48 5.01 -10.51
C ARG A 189 -16.97 4.76 -10.46
N PRO A 190 -16.31 4.47 -11.60
CA PRO A 190 -14.89 4.11 -11.61
C PRO A 190 -13.99 5.19 -10.99
N ALA A 191 -14.37 6.46 -11.11
CA ALA A 191 -13.66 7.58 -10.50
C ALA A 191 -13.66 7.58 -8.95
N MET A 192 -14.51 6.77 -8.31
CA MET A 192 -14.51 6.56 -6.86
C MET A 192 -13.60 5.41 -6.42
N ALA A 193 -13.08 4.60 -7.35
CA ALA A 193 -12.14 3.54 -7.00
C ALA A 193 -10.83 4.18 -6.53
N PRO A 194 -10.29 3.75 -5.38
CA PRO A 194 -8.96 4.18 -4.96
C PRO A 194 -7.92 3.86 -6.03
N ARG A 195 -7.11 4.85 -6.42
CA ARG A 195 -6.13 4.73 -7.51
C ARG A 195 -5.06 3.68 -7.24
N TYR A 196 -4.74 3.45 -5.97
CA TYR A 196 -3.80 2.40 -5.59
C TYR A 196 -4.27 1.01 -6.06
N LEU A 197 -5.58 0.74 -6.22
CA LEU A 197 -6.07 -0.58 -6.65
C LEU A 197 -5.65 -0.96 -8.07
N THR A 198 -5.42 0.02 -8.94
CA THR A 198 -5.03 -0.20 -10.34
C THR A 198 -3.57 0.11 -10.63
N SER A 199 -2.87 0.81 -9.74
CA SER A 199 -1.43 1.05 -9.88
C SER A 199 -0.61 -0.23 -9.71
N THR A 200 0.56 -0.27 -10.30
CA THR A 200 1.59 -1.28 -10.03
C THR A 200 2.90 -0.56 -9.78
N MET A 201 3.69 -1.05 -8.82
CA MET A 201 4.95 -0.40 -8.47
C MET A 201 6.15 -1.20 -8.94
N PRO A 202 6.66 -0.95 -10.16
CA PRO A 202 7.91 -1.50 -10.65
C PRO A 202 9.17 -0.83 -10.08
N TYR A 203 8.99 0.14 -9.18
CA TYR A 203 10.06 1.06 -8.81
C TYR A 203 11.21 0.42 -8.02
N ARG A 204 12.37 1.08 -8.12
CA ARG A 204 13.58 0.71 -7.41
C ARG A 204 13.37 0.90 -5.90
N ALA A 205 13.79 -0.10 -5.12
CA ALA A 205 13.81 0.02 -3.66
C ALA A 205 14.72 1.19 -3.26
N TRP A 206 14.27 1.99 -2.31
CA TRP A 206 14.97 3.19 -1.86
C TRP A 206 15.07 3.19 -0.35
N LYS A 207 16.21 3.66 0.17
CA LYS A 207 16.42 3.86 1.61
C LYS A 207 16.83 5.30 1.90
N PRO A 208 16.58 5.81 3.13
CA PRO A 208 17.11 7.10 3.54
C PRO A 208 18.61 7.22 3.27
N GLY A 209 18.99 8.26 2.53
CA GLY A 209 20.36 8.52 2.10
C GLY A 209 20.70 8.07 0.67
N ASP A 210 19.86 7.25 0.03
CA ASP A 210 20.02 6.93 -1.39
C ASP A 210 19.69 8.17 -2.25
N PRO A 211 20.46 8.44 -3.33
CA PRO A 211 20.15 9.54 -4.22
C PRO A 211 18.80 9.28 -4.90
N LEU A 212 17.97 10.32 -4.95
CA LEU A 212 16.86 10.35 -5.89
C LEU A 212 17.46 10.62 -7.28
N GLU A 213 17.04 9.85 -8.29
CA GLU A 213 17.41 10.13 -9.68
C GLU A 213 17.15 11.60 -9.99
N ASP A 214 18.08 12.24 -10.70
CA ASP A 214 18.04 13.67 -11.01
C ASP A 214 16.63 14.03 -11.45
N ALA A 215 15.89 14.64 -10.53
CA ALA A 215 14.58 15.16 -10.84
C ALA A 215 14.84 16.12 -12.00
N VAL A 216 14.19 15.87 -13.14
CA VAL A 216 13.77 16.99 -13.99
C VAL A 216 13.26 18.04 -13.00
N ALA A 217 13.78 19.26 -13.11
CA ALA A 217 13.79 20.31 -12.11
C ALA A 217 12.39 20.83 -11.65
N THR A 218 11.37 19.98 -11.66
CA THR A 218 9.95 20.22 -11.41
C THR A 218 9.50 19.89 -9.98
N MET A 219 10.37 19.43 -9.08
CA MET A 219 10.02 19.28 -7.64
C MET A 219 10.76 20.24 -6.70
N ARG A 220 11.37 21.33 -7.23
CA ARG A 220 11.89 22.43 -6.39
C ARG A 220 10.88 23.54 -6.13
N ASP A 221 9.65 23.38 -6.61
CA ASP A 221 8.57 24.36 -6.47
C ASP A 221 7.24 23.59 -6.39
N VAL A 222 7.11 22.76 -5.34
CA VAL A 222 5.93 21.91 -5.14
C VAL A 222 4.95 22.69 -4.29
N GLY A 223 3.88 23.19 -4.90
CA GLY A 223 2.77 23.78 -4.16
C GLY A 223 2.19 22.78 -3.15
N THR A 224 1.64 23.29 -2.05
CA THR A 224 1.13 22.54 -0.89
C THR A 224 0.11 21.43 -1.20
N GLU A 225 -0.47 21.39 -2.40
CA GLU A 225 -1.37 20.34 -2.89
C GLU A 225 -0.67 19.05 -3.34
N ASP A 226 0.66 19.04 -3.36
CA ASP A 226 1.46 17.99 -3.98
C ASP A 226 2.27 17.12 -3.00
N TYR A 227 2.15 17.37 -1.68
CA TYR A 227 2.81 16.60 -0.63
C TYR A 227 2.40 15.11 -0.61
N TYR A 228 1.18 14.82 -1.06
CA TYR A 228 0.73 13.48 -1.41
C TYR A 228 -0.21 13.58 -2.60
N ARG A 229 -0.01 12.73 -3.60
CA ARG A 229 -0.92 12.64 -4.75
C ARG A 229 -1.38 11.21 -4.95
N ASP A 230 -2.68 11.09 -5.14
CA ASP A 230 -3.33 9.91 -5.65
C ASP A 230 -2.83 9.68 -7.10
N VAL A 231 -2.29 8.51 -7.44
CA VAL A 231 -1.71 8.22 -8.78
C VAL A 231 -2.68 8.63 -9.90
N ALA A 232 -2.35 9.69 -10.64
CA ALA A 232 -3.24 10.29 -11.65
C ALA A 232 -3.53 9.39 -12.84
N ASP A 233 -2.51 8.63 -13.25
CA ASP A 233 -2.58 7.69 -14.36
C ASP A 233 -1.60 6.55 -14.07
N ALA A 234 -2.14 5.35 -13.85
CA ALA A 234 -1.33 4.16 -13.62
C ALA A 234 -0.68 3.65 -14.91
N ASP A 235 -1.25 3.97 -16.07
CA ASP A 235 -0.76 3.53 -17.37
C ASP A 235 0.44 4.39 -17.82
N ALA A 236 0.55 5.61 -17.30
CA ALA A 236 1.73 6.48 -17.46
C ALA A 236 2.97 6.00 -16.67
N GLN A 237 2.86 4.93 -15.87
CA GLN A 237 3.97 4.35 -15.09
C GLN A 237 4.85 3.40 -15.91
N PHE A 238 4.51 3.16 -17.18
CA PHE A 238 5.25 2.29 -18.08
C PHE A 238 5.97 3.11 -19.16
N ASP A 239 7.26 2.84 -19.37
CA ASP A 239 8.09 3.48 -20.42
C ASP A 239 7.63 3.12 -21.85
N HIS A 240 6.70 2.15 -21.98
CA HIS A 240 6.16 1.70 -23.25
C HIS A 240 4.63 1.83 -23.26
N GLN A 241 4.13 2.58 -24.23
CA GLN A 241 2.71 2.72 -24.55
C GLN A 241 2.50 2.19 -25.97
N GLU A 242 1.49 1.31 -26.17
CA GLU A 242 1.05 0.87 -27.51
C GLU A 242 0.16 1.93 -28.19
#